data_AF-A0A7J2VA14-F1
#
_entry.id   AF-A0A7J2VA14-F1
#
_cell.length_a   1.000
_cell.length_b   1.000
_cell.length_c   1.000
_cell.angle_alpha   90.00
_cell.angle_beta   90.00
_cell.angle_gamma   90.00
#
_symmetry.space_group_name_H-M   'P 1'
#
loop_
_entity.id
_entity.type
_entity.pdbx_description
1 polymer ?
#
loop_
_entity_poly.entity_id
_entity_poly.type
_entity_poly.pdbx_seq_one_letter_code
_entity_poly.pdbx_strand_id
1 'polypeptide(L)'
;MEKVIEKGLTDRRKLFILYVLSAYLVNIKSLGEEEAMQVMQEFLENSCRNHGYCVKIYESFIHGDLQRVRSKWLKPVSLEKLREKDPELYSLIEKTTS
;
A
#
# COMPACT_ATOMS: atom_id res chain seq x y z
N MET A 1 -5.36 8.10 2.57
CA MET A 1 -5.05 6.81 1.93
C MET A 1 -5.48 6.81 0.48
N GLU A 2 -6.74 7.15 0.16
CA GLU A 2 -7.23 7.26 -1.23
C GLU A 2 -6.31 8.13 -2.12
N LYS A 3 -5.92 9.34 -1.66
CA LYS A 3 -4.95 10.19 -2.37
C LYS A 3 -3.62 9.49 -2.70
N VAL A 4 -3.15 8.57 -1.84
CA VAL A 4 -1.88 7.84 -2.05
C VAL A 4 -2.05 6.73 -3.07
N ILE A 5 -3.23 6.09 -3.11
CA ILE A 5 -3.59 5.08 -4.11
C ILE A 5 -3.70 5.74 -5.49
N GLU A 6 -4.42 6.87 -5.56
CA GLU A 6 -4.65 7.64 -6.79
C GLU A 6 -3.35 8.25 -7.35
N LYS A 7 -2.53 8.87 -6.51
CA LYS A 7 -1.26 9.45 -6.96
C LYS A 7 -0.18 8.39 -7.19
N GLY A 8 -0.21 7.28 -6.47
CA GLY A 8 0.87 6.30 -6.44
C GLY A 8 2.04 6.76 -5.56
N LEU A 9 3.12 5.97 -5.55
CA LEU A 9 4.36 6.26 -4.85
C LEU A 9 5.58 5.90 -5.70
N THR A 10 6.72 6.50 -5.39
CA THR A 10 8.04 6.19 -6.00
C THR A 10 8.64 4.90 -5.40
N ASP A 11 9.92 4.89 -5.06
CA ASP A 11 10.50 3.82 -4.24
C ASP A 11 9.75 3.68 -2.89
N ARG A 12 9.77 2.50 -2.27
CA ARG A 12 9.01 2.09 -1.05
C ARG A 12 7.60 1.51 -1.25
N ARG A 13 7.09 1.34 -2.47
CA ARG A 13 5.75 0.73 -2.73
C ARG A 13 5.52 -0.63 -2.05
N LYS A 14 6.50 -1.54 -2.10
CA LYS A 14 6.39 -2.85 -1.42
C LYS A 14 6.20 -2.68 0.09
N LEU A 15 6.91 -1.72 0.70
CA LEU A 15 6.79 -1.46 2.14
C LEU A 15 5.46 -0.79 2.46
N PHE A 16 4.98 0.11 1.61
CA PHE A 16 3.64 0.68 1.74
C PHE A 16 2.55 -0.40 1.72
N ILE A 17 2.67 -1.37 0.79
CA ILE A 17 1.79 -2.53 0.71
C ILE A 17 1.81 -3.32 2.02
N LEU A 18 2.99 -3.75 2.46
CA LEU A 18 3.17 -4.60 3.64
C LEU A 18 2.73 -3.95 4.95
N TYR A 19 3.00 -2.65 5.10
CA TYR A 19 2.79 -1.94 6.37
C TYR A 19 1.41 -1.29 6.44
N VAL A 20 0.83 -0.90 5.32
CA VAL A 20 -0.34 -0.03 5.31
C VAL A 20 -1.43 -0.57 4.40
N LEU A 21 -1.17 -0.63 3.09
CA LEU A 21 -2.24 -0.77 2.10
C LEU A 21 -3.00 -2.09 2.22
N SER A 22 -2.32 -3.23 2.35
CA SER A 22 -2.99 -4.54 2.43
C SER A 22 -3.96 -4.60 3.62
N ALA A 23 -3.48 -4.21 4.80
CA ALA A 23 -4.28 -4.20 6.02
C ALA A 23 -5.43 -3.17 5.95
N TYR A 24 -5.20 -2.03 5.28
CA TYR A 24 -6.22 -1.01 5.11
C TYR A 24 -7.36 -1.51 4.22
N LEU A 25 -7.04 -2.09 3.06
CA LEU A 25 -8.06 -2.60 2.14
C LEU A 25 -8.88 -3.73 2.76
N VAL A 26 -8.22 -4.70 3.39
CA VAL A 26 -8.91 -5.90 3.83
C VAL A 26 -9.54 -5.76 5.22
N ASN A 27 -8.89 -5.08 6.17
CA ASN A 27 -9.34 -5.07 7.57
C ASN A 27 -9.96 -3.74 8.00
N ILE A 28 -9.82 -2.66 7.21
CA ILE A 28 -10.48 -1.37 7.48
C ILE A 28 -11.62 -1.15 6.48
N LYS A 29 -11.34 -1.30 5.18
CA LYS A 29 -12.35 -1.19 4.11
C LYS A 29 -13.17 -2.46 3.92
N SER A 30 -12.77 -3.57 4.53
CA SER A 30 -13.46 -4.87 4.46
C SER A 30 -13.65 -5.39 3.03
N LEU A 31 -12.70 -5.09 2.14
CA LEU A 31 -12.78 -5.52 0.74
C LEU A 31 -12.53 -7.03 0.59
N GLY A 32 -13.16 -7.59 -0.44
CA GLY A 32 -12.84 -8.91 -0.97
C GLY A 32 -11.40 -8.99 -1.48
N GLU A 33 -10.88 -10.20 -1.64
CA GLU A 33 -9.49 -10.37 -2.15
C GLU A 33 -9.35 -9.86 -3.59
N GLU A 34 -10.33 -10.13 -4.44
CA GLU A 34 -10.36 -9.65 -5.83
C GLU A 34 -10.42 -8.12 -5.91
N GLU A 35 -11.34 -7.49 -5.16
CA GLU A 35 -11.46 -6.03 -5.08
C GLU A 35 -10.18 -5.38 -4.54
N ALA A 36 -9.58 -5.96 -3.48
CA ALA A 36 -8.32 -5.46 -2.95
C ALA A 36 -7.18 -5.58 -3.97
N MET A 37 -7.14 -6.65 -4.77
CA MET A 37 -6.16 -6.80 -5.84
C MET A 37 -6.33 -5.76 -6.95
N GLN A 38 -7.57 -5.42 -7.34
CA GLN A 38 -7.82 -4.37 -8.31
C GLN A 38 -7.26 -3.03 -7.83
N VAL A 39 -7.53 -2.65 -6.57
CA VAL A 39 -7.00 -1.41 -5.98
C VAL A 39 -5.47 -1.44 -5.87
N MET A 40 -4.88 -2.60 -5.58
CA MET A 40 -3.42 -2.76 -5.55
C MET A 40 -2.80 -2.57 -6.94
N GLN A 41 -3.41 -3.15 -7.98
CA GLN A 41 -2.98 -2.97 -9.36
C GLN A 41 -3.09 -1.50 -9.77
N GLU A 42 -4.22 -0.85 -9.49
CA GLU A 42 -4.43 0.57 -9.75
C GLU A 42 -3.35 1.44 -9.09
N PHE A 43 -3.05 1.20 -7.81
CA PHE A 43 -1.96 1.89 -7.11
C PHE A 43 -0.60 1.72 -7.81
N LEU A 44 -0.28 0.51 -8.26
CA LEU A 44 0.99 0.21 -8.94
C LEU A 44 1.06 0.85 -10.33
N GLU A 45 -0.05 0.86 -11.07
CA GLU A 45 -0.18 1.53 -12.35
C GLU A 45 -0.06 3.04 -12.21
N ASN A 46 -0.74 3.63 -11.23
CA ASN A 46 -0.64 5.06 -10.93
C ASN A 46 0.78 5.44 -10.52
N SER A 47 1.46 4.59 -9.75
CA SER A 47 2.87 4.78 -9.42
C SER A 47 3.78 4.82 -10.65
N CYS A 48 3.54 3.93 -11.62
CA CYS A 48 4.27 3.94 -12.89
C CYS A 48 3.92 5.18 -13.73
N ARG A 49 2.63 5.49 -13.89
CA ARG A 49 2.11 6.59 -14.70
C ARG A 49 2.55 7.96 -14.19
N ASN A 50 2.47 8.19 -12.89
CA ASN A 50 2.67 9.52 -12.29
C ASN A 50 4.12 9.77 -11.85
N HIS A 51 4.90 8.71 -11.61
CA HIS A 51 6.26 8.83 -11.08
C HIS A 51 7.33 8.10 -11.91
N GLY A 52 6.95 7.47 -13.03
CA GLY A 52 7.87 6.68 -13.85
C GLY A 52 8.40 5.41 -13.18
N TYR A 53 7.85 5.04 -12.01
CA TYR A 53 8.40 3.97 -11.18
C TYR A 53 7.65 2.64 -11.42
N CYS A 54 8.01 1.98 -12.52
CA CYS A 54 7.29 0.83 -13.07
C CYS A 54 7.87 -0.54 -12.66
N VAL A 55 8.70 -0.59 -11.61
CA VAL A 55 9.29 -1.86 -11.13
C VAL A 55 8.17 -2.84 -10.78
N LYS A 56 8.22 -4.04 -11.35
CA LYS A 56 7.19 -5.07 -11.16
C LYS A 56 7.13 -5.55 -9.71
N ILE A 57 5.91 -5.63 -9.18
CA ILE A 57 5.58 -6.33 -7.94
C ILE A 57 4.66 -7.48 -8.35
N TYR A 58 5.05 -8.71 -8.00
CA TYR A 58 4.31 -9.90 -8.43
C TYR A 58 3.01 -10.04 -7.64
N GLU A 59 1.95 -10.48 -8.33
CA GLU A 59 0.65 -10.73 -7.70
C GLU A 59 0.75 -11.75 -6.57
N SER A 60 1.61 -12.77 -6.70
CA SER A 60 1.85 -13.76 -5.65
C SER A 60 2.32 -13.13 -4.33
N PHE A 61 3.12 -12.07 -4.39
CA PHE A 61 3.52 -11.30 -3.21
C PHE A 61 2.33 -10.57 -2.59
N ILE A 62 1.48 -9.96 -3.41
CA ILE A 62 0.32 -9.19 -2.94
C ILE A 62 -0.75 -10.13 -2.36
N HIS A 63 -1.09 -11.22 -3.04
CA HIS A 63 -1.97 -12.27 -2.54
C HIS A 63 -1.51 -12.83 -1.19
N GLY A 64 -0.23 -13.22 -1.11
CA GLY A 64 0.33 -13.73 0.14
C GLY A 64 0.21 -12.71 1.29
N ASP A 65 0.39 -11.43 1.00
CA ASP A 65 0.24 -10.38 2.00
C ASP A 65 -1.21 -10.12 2.40
N LEU A 66 -2.15 -10.07 1.44
CA LEU A 66 -3.58 -9.93 1.69
C LEU A 66 -4.10 -11.08 2.59
N GLN A 67 -3.71 -12.31 2.30
CA GLN A 67 -4.04 -13.49 3.12
C GLN A 67 -3.43 -13.40 4.52
N ARG A 68 -2.16 -12.97 4.62
CA ARG A 68 -1.46 -12.79 5.90
C ARG A 68 -2.13 -11.75 6.78
N VAL A 69 -2.50 -10.59 6.24
CA VAL A 69 -3.15 -9.53 7.04
C VAL A 69 -4.57 -9.91 7.43
N ARG A 70 -5.31 -10.60 6.55
CA ARG A 70 -6.67 -11.09 6.85
C ARG A 70 -6.66 -12.15 7.95
N SER A 71 -5.86 -13.20 7.78
CA SER A 71 -5.80 -14.33 8.73
C SER A 71 -5.40 -13.92 10.15
N LYS A 72 -4.55 -12.89 10.27
CA LYS A 72 -4.05 -12.39 11.55
C LYS A 72 -4.76 -11.12 12.04
N TRP A 73 -5.79 -10.66 11.33
CA TRP A 73 -6.50 -9.40 11.64
C TRP A 73 -5.56 -8.21 11.89
N LEU A 74 -4.50 -8.10 11.08
CA LEU A 74 -3.48 -7.06 11.27
C LEU A 74 -4.04 -5.70 10.89
N LYS A 75 -3.78 -4.70 11.73
CA LYS A 75 -4.12 -3.31 11.43
C LYS A 75 -3.00 -2.63 10.63
N PRO A 76 -3.31 -1.62 9.82
CA PRO A 76 -2.30 -0.76 9.20
C PRO A 76 -1.38 -0.15 10.26
N VAL A 77 -0.10 -0.05 9.95
CA VAL A 77 0.85 0.72 10.76
C VAL A 77 0.41 2.18 10.78
N SER A 78 0.35 2.77 11.97
CA SER A 78 -0.01 4.19 12.14
C SER A 78 1.09 5.11 11.58
N LEU A 79 0.73 6.33 11.20
CA LEU A 79 1.69 7.32 10.71
C LEU A 79 2.77 7.65 11.75
N GLU A 80 2.41 7.71 13.04
CA GLU A 80 3.35 7.91 14.14
C GLU A 80 4.41 6.80 14.19
N LYS A 81 3.98 5.53 14.18
CA LYS A 81 4.89 4.39 14.18
C LYS A 81 5.69 4.28 12.89
N LEU A 82 5.12 4.71 11.77
CA LEU A 82 5.80 4.73 10.48
C LEU A 82 6.91 5.81 10.45
N ARG A 83 6.67 6.97 11.06
CA ARG A 83 7.67 8.04 11.20
C ARG A 83 8.92 7.56 11.93
N GLU A 84 8.77 6.68 12.91
CA GLU A 84 9.91 6.09 13.64
C GLU A 84 10.59 4.96 12.87
N LYS A 85 9.79 4.04 12.28
CA LYS A 85 10.29 2.80 11.67
C LYS A 85 10.82 2.99 10.26
N ASP A 86 10.13 3.80 9.45
CA ASP A 86 10.48 4.09 8.06
C ASP A 86 10.18 5.58 7.76
N PRO A 87 11.07 6.49 8.19
CA PRO A 87 10.88 7.93 8.01
C PRO A 87 10.76 8.35 6.54
N GLU A 88 11.39 7.61 5.63
CA GLU A 88 11.31 7.87 4.19
C GLU A 88 9.91 7.56 3.64
N LEU A 89 9.37 6.38 3.95
CA LEU A 89 7.99 6.04 3.56
C LEU A 89 6.98 6.99 4.22
N TYR A 90 7.19 7.37 5.48
CA TYR A 90 6.39 8.40 6.13
C TYR A 90 6.41 9.72 5.33
N SER A 91 7.59 10.23 4.98
CA SER A 91 7.72 11.50 4.22
C SER A 91 7.06 11.42 2.85
N LEU A 92 7.16 10.28 2.16
CA LEU A 92 6.48 10.07 0.88
C LEU A 92 4.96 10.13 1.04
N ILE A 93 4.40 9.45 2.04
CA ILE A 93 2.95 9.50 2.30
C ILE A 93 2.50 10.92 2.67
N GLU A 94 3.26 11.63 3.50
CA GLU A 94 2.96 13.00 3.92
C GLU A 94 2.97 13.98 2.73
N LYS A 95 4.00 13.93 1.88
CA LYS A 95 4.09 14.75 0.65
C LYS A 95 2.95 14.45 -0.33
N THR A 96 2.53 13.20 -0.44
CA THR A 96 1.45 12.80 -1.36
C THR A 96 0.07 13.20 -0.84
N THR A 97 -0.11 13.27 0.48
CA THR A 97 -1.41 13.58 1.12
C THR A 97 -1.65 15.07 1.39
N SER A 98 -0.57 15.85 1.52
CA SER A 98 -0.58 17.31 1.53
C SER A 98 -1.19 17.86 0.24
#